data_AF-A0A1V2ICN2-F1
#
_entry.id   AF-A0A1V2ICN2-F1
#
_cell.length_a   1.000
_cell.length_b   1.000
_cell.length_c   1.000
_cell.angle_alpha   90.00
_cell.angle_beta   90.00
_cell.angle_gamma   90.00
#
_symmetry.space_group_name_H-M   'P 1'
#
loop_
_entity.id
_entity.type
_entity.pdbx_description
1 polymer ?
#
loop_
_entity_poly.entity_id
_entity_poly.type
_entity_poly.pdbx_seq_one_letter_code
_entity_poly.pdbx_strand_id
1 'polypeptide(L)'
;MDMEFPEVPTSDWAIENTELVATATRKLSFLPSKEMARRYLETLMKQYLQAENVLETMRLKYPDQWQAAERCRAQKEDLLVLEYGAFFDSPSASQILKIVEDLTQDLQRSVPALGIDMARQFSWASVADWLMRCPLDFIPAEAAA
;
A
#
# COMPACT_ATOMS: atom_id res chain seq x y z
N MET A 1 -20.03 6.88 -4.78
CA MET A 1 -19.37 8.17 -4.53
C MET A 1 -18.51 8.44 -5.74
N ASP A 2 -18.81 9.48 -6.52
CA ASP A 2 -18.07 9.77 -7.75
C ASP A 2 -16.85 10.64 -7.41
N MET A 3 -15.70 10.02 -7.22
CA MET A 3 -14.41 10.68 -7.04
C MET A 3 -13.53 10.32 -8.24
N GLU A 4 -13.10 11.33 -8.99
CA GLU A 4 -12.13 11.16 -10.09
C GLU A 4 -10.69 11.19 -9.57
N PHE A 5 -9.83 10.39 -10.19
CA PHE A 5 -8.42 10.27 -9.85
C PHE A 5 -7.55 11.07 -10.83
N PRO A 6 -6.92 12.18 -10.41
CA PRO A 6 -6.00 12.90 -11.27
C PRO A 6 -4.74 12.08 -11.55
N GLU A 7 -4.14 12.23 -12.75
CA GLU A 7 -2.83 11.65 -13.05
C GLU A 7 -1.72 12.42 -12.32
N VAL A 8 -0.80 11.70 -11.65
CA VAL A 8 0.30 12.30 -10.90
C VAL A 8 1.65 11.89 -11.50
N PRO A 9 2.55 12.84 -11.83
CA PRO A 9 3.90 12.52 -12.29
C PRO A 9 4.73 11.90 -11.16
N THR A 10 5.11 10.64 -11.31
CA THR A 10 5.85 9.87 -10.30
C THR A 10 7.34 10.23 -10.24
N SER A 11 7.91 10.85 -11.29
CA SER A 11 9.34 11.16 -11.40
C SER A 11 9.81 12.19 -10.38
N ASP A 12 9.05 13.28 -10.24
CA ASP A 12 9.46 14.42 -9.42
C ASP A 12 9.35 14.05 -7.94
N TRP A 13 8.27 13.35 -7.58
CA TRP A 13 8.09 12.79 -6.25
C TRP A 13 9.20 11.78 -5.89
N ALA A 14 9.63 10.93 -6.83
CA ALA A 14 10.68 9.96 -6.59
C ALA A 14 12.03 10.63 -6.25
N ILE A 15 12.34 11.75 -6.91
CA ILE A 15 13.56 12.52 -6.66
C ILE A 15 13.53 13.12 -5.24
N GLU A 16 12.40 13.70 -4.85
CA GLU A 16 12.22 14.29 -3.53
C GLU A 16 12.18 13.25 -2.39
N ASN A 17 11.81 12.01 -2.70
CA ASN A 17 11.59 10.93 -1.72
C ASN A 17 12.56 9.75 -1.92
N THR A 18 13.81 10.05 -2.28
CA THR A 18 14.82 9.05 -2.67
C THR A 18 15.00 7.93 -1.62
N GLU A 19 14.94 8.24 -0.31
CA GLU A 19 15.10 7.25 0.77
C GLU A 19 13.91 6.26 0.87
N LEU A 20 12.68 6.74 0.64
CA LEU A 20 11.48 5.91 0.63
C LEU A 20 11.49 4.95 -0.57
N VAL A 21 11.87 5.48 -1.74
CA VAL A 21 12.03 4.70 -2.98
C VAL A 21 13.11 3.63 -2.81
N ALA A 22 14.25 3.97 -2.19
CA ALA A 22 15.32 3.02 -1.90
C ALA A 22 14.86 1.90 -0.96
N THR A 23 14.11 2.24 0.08
CA THR A 23 13.55 1.28 1.04
C THR A 23 12.60 0.30 0.38
N ALA A 24 11.64 0.79 -0.41
CA ALA A 24 10.70 -0.06 -1.14
C ALA A 24 11.42 -0.93 -2.19
N THR A 25 12.41 -0.38 -2.90
CA THR A 25 13.22 -1.13 -3.87
C THR A 25 13.96 -2.29 -3.20
N ARG A 26 14.54 -2.07 -2.01
CA ARG A 26 15.20 -3.12 -1.22
C ARG A 26 14.23 -4.24 -0.86
N LYS A 27 13.03 -3.88 -0.39
CA LYS A 27 11.99 -4.85 0.01
C LYS A 27 11.43 -5.65 -1.16
N LEU A 28 11.42 -5.07 -2.36
CA LEU A 28 10.98 -5.73 -3.59
C LEU A 28 12.08 -6.56 -4.27
N SER A 29 13.26 -6.71 -3.64
CA SER A 29 14.38 -7.49 -4.19
C SER A 29 14.09 -8.98 -4.37
N PHE A 30 13.03 -9.51 -3.74
CA PHE A 30 12.56 -10.88 -3.98
C PHE A 30 11.98 -11.07 -5.40
N LEU A 31 11.67 -10.00 -6.13
CA LEU A 31 11.14 -10.10 -7.49
C LEU A 31 12.21 -10.60 -8.48
N PRO A 32 11.81 -11.35 -9.52
CA PRO A 32 12.75 -12.05 -10.42
C PRO A 32 13.73 -11.16 -11.19
N SER A 33 13.42 -9.88 -11.39
CA SER A 33 14.30 -8.96 -12.12
C SER A 33 14.19 -7.52 -11.62
N LYS A 34 15.29 -6.77 -11.76
CA LYS A 34 15.35 -5.34 -11.40
C LYS A 34 14.34 -4.50 -12.19
N GLU A 35 14.13 -4.82 -13.47
CA GLU A 35 13.14 -4.14 -14.31
C GLU A 35 11.71 -4.41 -13.84
N MET A 36 11.42 -5.65 -13.40
CA MET A 36 10.12 -5.98 -12.83
C MET A 36 9.89 -5.24 -11.50
N ALA A 37 10.90 -5.22 -10.62
CA ALA A 37 10.83 -4.47 -9.37
C ALA A 37 10.61 -2.97 -9.60
N ARG A 38 11.30 -2.37 -10.59
CA ARG A 38 11.12 -0.97 -10.97
C ARG A 38 9.69 -0.68 -11.40
N ARG A 39 9.14 -1.46 -12.35
CA ARG A 39 7.76 -1.28 -12.83
C ARG A 39 6.72 -1.48 -11.73
N TYR A 40 6.95 -2.46 -10.87
CA TYR A 40 6.09 -2.74 -9.73
C TYR A 40 6.06 -1.54 -8.77
N LEU A 41 7.23 -0.99 -8.45
CA LEU A 41 7.36 0.19 -7.60
C LEU A 41 6.74 1.44 -8.25
N GLU A 42 6.99 1.69 -9.53
CA GLU A 42 6.36 2.81 -10.26
C GLU A 42 4.84 2.73 -10.22
N THR A 43 4.28 1.52 -10.35
CA THR A 43 2.84 1.28 -10.26
C THR A 43 2.33 1.55 -8.85
N LEU A 44 3.01 1.04 -7.82
CA LEU A 44 2.67 1.30 -6.41
C LEU A 44 2.69 2.81 -6.09
N MET A 45 3.71 3.52 -6.57
CA MET A 45 3.83 4.96 -6.38
C MET A 45 2.68 5.70 -7.07
N LYS A 46 2.30 5.30 -8.29
CA LYS A 46 1.13 5.89 -8.96
C LYS A 46 -0.14 5.69 -8.13
N GLN A 47 -0.36 4.48 -7.61
CA GLN A 47 -1.53 4.19 -6.76
C GLN A 47 -1.53 5.02 -5.46
N TYR A 48 -0.38 5.13 -4.81
CA TYR A 48 -0.19 5.95 -3.62
C TYR A 48 -0.58 7.41 -3.88
N LEU A 49 0.06 8.04 -4.87
CA LEU A 49 -0.16 9.46 -5.17
C LEU A 49 -1.61 9.75 -5.61
N GLN A 50 -2.22 8.85 -6.38
CA GLN A 50 -3.62 8.98 -6.78
C GLN A 50 -4.56 8.90 -5.57
N ALA A 51 -4.31 7.95 -4.67
CA ALA A 51 -5.13 7.79 -3.48
C ALA A 51 -4.97 8.94 -2.48
N GLU A 52 -3.77 9.50 -2.30
CA GLU A 52 -3.55 10.65 -1.41
C GLU A 52 -4.42 11.86 -1.81
N ASN A 53 -4.51 12.17 -3.11
CA ASN A 53 -5.37 13.24 -3.62
C ASN A 53 -6.85 12.98 -3.33
N VAL A 54 -7.28 11.73 -3.46
CA VAL A 54 -8.67 11.33 -3.22
C VAL A 54 -8.99 11.25 -1.73
N LEU A 55 -8.07 10.79 -0.90
CA LEU A 55 -8.20 10.78 0.55
C LEU A 55 -8.29 12.21 1.09
N GLU A 56 -7.53 13.16 0.55
CA GLU A 56 -7.65 14.56 0.93
C GLU A 56 -9.04 15.12 0.56
N THR A 57 -9.54 14.78 -0.63
CA THR A 57 -10.91 15.15 -1.03
C THR A 57 -11.96 14.52 -0.11
N MET A 58 -11.77 13.26 0.25
CA MET A 58 -12.65 12.52 1.16
C MET A 58 -12.60 13.11 2.57
N ARG A 59 -11.43 13.52 3.05
CA ARG A 59 -11.26 14.20 4.35
C ARG A 59 -12.05 15.49 4.42
N LEU A 60 -12.06 16.27 3.33
CA LEU A 60 -12.76 17.55 3.26
C LEU A 60 -14.28 17.39 3.09
N LYS A 61 -14.72 16.43 2.25
CA LYS A 61 -16.14 16.28 1.89
C LYS A 61 -16.90 15.29 2.77
N TYR A 62 -16.23 14.25 3.26
CA TYR A 62 -16.81 13.11 3.99
C TYR A 62 -15.93 12.71 5.19
N PRO A 63 -15.73 13.61 6.17
CA PRO A 63 -14.75 13.42 7.24
C PRO A 63 -14.99 12.15 8.07
N ASP A 64 -16.25 11.78 8.33
CA ASP A 64 -16.58 10.56 9.10
C ASP A 64 -16.14 9.29 8.36
N GLN A 65 -16.33 9.26 7.04
CA GLN A 65 -15.93 8.14 6.20
C GLN A 65 -14.41 8.08 6.12
N TRP A 66 -13.74 9.22 5.99
CA TRP A 66 -12.28 9.30 6.00
C TRP A 66 -11.72 8.79 7.34
N GLN A 67 -12.26 9.23 8.48
CA GLN A 67 -11.84 8.73 9.79
C GLN A 67 -12.08 7.23 9.97
N ALA A 68 -13.14 6.67 9.39
CA ALA A 68 -13.39 5.23 9.42
C ALA A 68 -12.38 4.46 8.54
N ALA A 69 -12.04 4.99 7.35
CA ALA A 69 -11.02 4.42 6.49
C ALA A 69 -9.62 4.46 7.14
N GLU A 70 -9.22 5.60 7.71
CA GLU A 70 -7.94 5.75 8.40
C GLU A 70 -7.81 4.82 9.60
N ARG A 71 -8.88 4.68 10.41
CA ARG A 71 -8.89 3.72 11.53
C ARG A 71 -8.72 2.29 11.06
N CYS A 72 -9.39 1.91 9.97
CA CYS A 72 -9.26 0.58 9.37
C CYS A 72 -7.82 0.32 8.88
N ARG A 73 -7.23 1.30 8.17
CA ARG A 73 -5.83 1.22 7.71
C ARG A 73 -4.86 1.06 8.89
N ALA A 74 -4.95 1.93 9.90
CA ALA A 74 -4.08 1.88 11.07
C ALA A 74 -4.19 0.56 11.83
N GLN A 75 -5.42 0.05 12.03
CA GLN A 75 -5.62 -1.25 12.67
C GLN A 75 -5.00 -2.39 11.88
N LYS A 76 -5.13 -2.38 10.54
CA LYS A 76 -4.50 -3.40 9.70
C LYS A 76 -2.99 -3.30 9.80
N GLU A 77 -2.43 -2.10 9.76
CA GLU A 77 -0.99 -1.83 9.89
C GLU A 77 -0.40 -2.41 11.17
N ASP A 78 -1.03 -2.16 12.32
CA ASP A 78 -0.61 -2.69 13.63
C ASP A 78 -0.54 -4.23 13.64
N LEU A 79 -1.38 -4.89 12.85
CA LEU A 79 -1.46 -6.34 12.76
C LEU A 79 -0.54 -6.95 11.70
N LEU A 80 0.03 -6.17 10.78
CA LEU A 80 0.83 -6.71 9.66
C LEU A 80 2.01 -7.54 10.14
N VAL A 81 2.69 -7.13 11.21
CA VAL A 81 3.82 -7.88 11.78
C VAL A 81 3.37 -9.21 12.37
N LEU A 82 2.16 -9.27 12.93
CA LEU A 82 1.60 -10.47 13.54
C LEU A 82 1.02 -11.43 12.51
N GLU A 83 0.42 -10.91 11.44
CA GLU A 83 -0.25 -11.69 10.40
C GLU A 83 0.70 -12.13 9.27
N TYR A 84 1.75 -11.36 9.03
CA TYR A 84 2.65 -11.49 7.87
C TYR A 84 4.13 -11.35 8.21
N GLY A 85 4.50 -11.29 9.50
CA GLY A 85 5.91 -11.21 9.92
C GLY A 85 6.71 -12.50 9.67
N ALA A 86 8.00 -12.47 10.04
CA ALA A 86 9.01 -13.50 9.76
C ALA A 86 8.70 -14.93 10.26
N PHE A 87 7.61 -15.12 10.99
CA PHE A 87 7.11 -16.45 11.39
C PHE A 87 6.34 -17.17 10.27
N PHE A 88 5.88 -16.43 9.26
CA PHE A 88 5.21 -16.95 8.08
C PHE A 88 6.18 -16.94 6.88
N ASP A 89 5.96 -17.83 5.92
CA ASP A 89 6.85 -18.08 4.78
C ASP A 89 7.47 -16.83 4.14
N SER A 90 8.60 -17.04 3.45
CA SER A 90 9.35 -16.00 2.78
C SER A 90 8.47 -15.01 1.99
N PRO A 91 8.89 -13.74 1.95
CA PRO A 91 8.23 -12.68 1.22
C PRO A 91 7.81 -13.08 -0.18
N SER A 92 6.53 -12.94 -0.49
CA SER A 92 6.02 -13.28 -1.81
C SER A 92 5.04 -12.23 -2.31
N ALA A 93 4.98 -12.10 -3.65
CA ALA A 93 3.97 -11.30 -4.30
C ALA A 93 2.54 -11.75 -3.92
N SER A 94 2.34 -13.04 -3.58
CA SER A 94 1.07 -13.56 -3.08
C SER A 94 0.70 -13.04 -1.70
N GLN A 95 1.65 -12.82 -0.79
CA GLN A 95 1.36 -12.19 0.50
C GLN A 95 0.90 -10.74 0.33
N ILE A 96 1.54 -9.99 -0.57
CA ILE A 96 1.13 -8.62 -0.89
C ILE A 96 -0.31 -8.60 -1.41
N LEU A 97 -0.64 -9.48 -2.36
CA LEU A 97 -2.00 -9.59 -2.90
C LEU A 97 -3.02 -9.93 -1.82
N LYS A 98 -2.66 -10.84 -0.89
CA LYS A 98 -3.53 -11.20 0.22
C LYS A 98 -3.79 -10.02 1.17
N ILE A 99 -2.75 -9.26 1.53
CA ILE A 99 -2.88 -8.05 2.35
C ILE A 99 -3.84 -7.06 1.69
N VAL A 100 -3.70 -6.85 0.39
CA VAL A 100 -4.58 -5.97 -0.38
C VAL A 100 -6.02 -6.46 -0.35
N GLU A 101 -6.26 -7.76 -0.55
CA GLU A 101 -7.60 -8.34 -0.54
C GLU A 101 -8.26 -8.25 0.84
N ASP A 102 -7.53 -8.58 1.90
CA ASP A 102 -8.01 -8.48 3.28
C ASP A 102 -8.39 -7.02 3.60
N LEU A 103 -7.49 -6.07 3.33
CA LEU A 103 -7.73 -4.66 3.58
C LEU A 103 -8.89 -4.11 2.74
N THR A 104 -9.06 -4.60 1.50
CA THR A 104 -10.18 -4.21 0.65
C THR A 104 -11.51 -4.60 1.31
N GLN A 105 -11.60 -5.83 1.83
CA GLN A 105 -12.79 -6.30 2.53
C GLN A 105 -13.05 -5.50 3.81
N ASP A 106 -12.01 -5.21 4.59
CA ASP A 106 -12.13 -4.46 5.83
C ASP A 106 -12.54 -3.00 5.59
N LEU A 107 -12.03 -2.37 4.54
CA LEU A 107 -12.47 -1.05 4.08
C LEU A 107 -13.91 -1.06 3.61
N GLN A 108 -14.37 -2.08 2.88
CA GLN A 108 -15.77 -2.19 2.48
C GLN A 108 -16.72 -2.37 3.66
N ARG A 109 -16.31 -3.11 4.70
CA ARG A 109 -17.09 -3.25 5.93
C ARG A 109 -17.14 -1.96 6.73
N SER A 110 -16.01 -1.27 6.82
CA SER A 110 -15.87 -0.04 7.62
C SER A 110 -16.49 1.18 6.93
N VAL A 111 -16.41 1.24 5.60
CA VAL A 111 -16.91 2.33 4.77
C VAL A 111 -17.61 1.77 3.53
N PRO A 112 -18.85 1.26 3.67
CA PRO A 112 -19.60 0.66 2.55
C PRO A 112 -19.77 1.60 1.35
N ALA A 113 -19.74 2.91 1.58
CA ALA A 113 -19.89 3.94 0.55
C ALA A 113 -18.72 4.04 -0.45
N LEU A 114 -17.54 3.48 -0.13
CA LEU A 114 -16.38 3.51 -1.04
C LEU A 114 -16.61 2.68 -2.31
N GLY A 115 -17.40 1.60 -2.24
CA GLY A 115 -17.49 0.63 -3.34
C GLY A 115 -16.19 -0.18 -3.48
N ILE A 116 -16.23 -1.26 -4.25
CA ILE A 116 -15.13 -2.24 -4.33
C ILE A 116 -13.86 -1.67 -4.97
N ASP A 117 -14.00 -0.94 -6.08
CA ASP A 117 -12.84 -0.47 -6.86
C ASP A 117 -12.04 0.58 -6.08
N MET A 118 -12.74 1.51 -5.43
CA MET A 118 -12.14 2.53 -4.57
C MET A 118 -11.46 1.90 -3.34
N ALA A 119 -12.13 0.93 -2.69
CA ALA A 119 -11.56 0.21 -1.56
C ALA A 119 -10.28 -0.55 -1.96
N ARG A 120 -10.28 -1.16 -3.15
CA ARG A 120 -9.11 -1.85 -3.70
C ARG A 120 -7.96 -0.89 -4.01
N GLN A 121 -8.27 0.27 -4.57
CA GLN A 121 -7.28 1.30 -4.85
C GLN A 121 -6.66 1.87 -3.58
N PHE A 122 -7.46 2.16 -2.55
CA PHE A 122 -6.96 2.57 -1.24
C PHE A 122 -6.13 1.48 -0.56
N SER A 123 -6.47 0.22 -0.77
CA SER A 123 -5.68 -0.90 -0.25
C SER A 123 -4.29 -0.96 -0.88
N TRP A 124 -4.20 -0.81 -2.21
CA TRP A 124 -2.92 -0.71 -2.90
C TRP A 124 -2.08 0.49 -2.47
N ALA A 125 -2.73 1.65 -2.29
CA ALA A 125 -2.05 2.84 -1.80
C ALA A 125 -1.52 2.67 -0.37
N SER A 126 -2.28 2.02 0.51
CA SER A 126 -1.86 1.72 1.88
C SER A 126 -0.65 0.79 1.89
N VAL A 127 -0.68 -0.27 1.08
CA VAL A 127 0.45 -1.18 0.96
C VAL A 127 1.68 -0.48 0.38
N ALA A 128 1.50 0.39 -0.62
CA ALA A 128 2.59 1.21 -1.13
C ALA A 128 3.20 2.08 -0.02
N ASP A 129 2.38 2.73 0.79
CA ASP A 129 2.81 3.56 1.92
C ASP A 129 3.58 2.73 2.97
N TRP A 130 3.05 1.58 3.38
CA TRP A 130 3.71 0.69 4.35
C TRP A 130 5.03 0.10 3.83
N LEU A 131 5.11 -0.18 2.53
CA LEU A 131 6.36 -0.61 1.90
C LEU A 131 7.41 0.51 1.94
N MET A 132 6.99 1.74 1.66
CA MET A 132 7.85 2.92 1.65
C MET A 132 8.26 3.38 3.06
N ARG A 133 7.36 3.33 4.06
CA ARG A 133 7.55 3.93 5.40
C ARG A 133 7.77 2.95 6.58
N CYS A 134 7.63 1.61 6.37
CA CYS A 134 7.87 0.48 7.32
C CYS A 134 6.72 0.17 8.32
N PRO A 135 6.40 -1.12 8.66
CA PRO A 135 7.31 -2.21 9.10
C PRO A 135 7.21 -3.55 8.33
N LEU A 136 6.72 -3.59 7.09
CA LEU A 136 6.80 -4.81 6.26
C LEU A 136 8.25 -5.04 5.82
N ASP A 137 9.07 -5.65 6.67
CA ASP A 137 10.36 -6.20 6.26
C ASP A 137 10.16 -7.64 5.78
N PHE A 138 10.39 -7.78 4.50
CA PHE A 138 10.34 -9.01 3.79
C PHE A 138 11.75 -9.62 3.81
N ILE A 139 12.07 -10.47 4.80
CA ILE A 139 13.39 -11.09 4.88
C ILE A 139 13.49 -12.23 3.83
N PRO A 140 14.41 -12.17 2.85
CA PRO A 140 14.61 -13.29 1.92
C PRO A 140 15.10 -14.54 2.67
N ALA A 141 14.73 -15.73 2.18
CA ALA A 141 14.90 -17.06 2.81
C ALA A 141 16.33 -17.46 3.26
N GLU A 142 17.34 -16.60 3.11
CA GLU A 142 18.76 -16.93 3.28
C GLU A 142 19.41 -16.21 4.47
N ALA A 143 18.61 -15.81 5.48
CA ALA A 143 19.10 -15.27 6.75
C ALA A 143 18.66 -16.09 7.98
N ALA A 144 18.33 -17.37 7.77
CA ALA A 144 18.00 -18.33 8.82
C ALA A 144 19.06 -19.45 8.94
N ALA A 145 20.34 -19.07 8.93
CA ALA A 145 21.47 -19.96 9.22
C ALA A 145 22.34 -19.38 10.34
#